data_AF-A0A3N1NX27-F1
#
_entry.id   AF-A0A3N1NX27-F1
#
_cell.length_a   1.000
_cell.length_b   1.000
_cell.length_c   1.000
_cell.angle_alpha   90.00
_cell.angle_beta   90.00
_cell.angle_gamma   90.00
#
_symmetry.space_group_name_H-M   'P 1'
#
loop_
_entity.id
_entity.type
_entity.pdbx_description
1 polymer ?
#
loop_
_entity_poly.entity_id
_entity_poly.type
_entity_poly.pdbx_seq_one_letter_code
_entity_poly.pdbx_strand_id
1 'polypeptide(L)'
;MTDTILLGTRKGTVMIDRRGAGWRPRPILHAGVPVCYAARDPRDGTLWAALDHGHWGPKLSRSRDGGKTWDDISSLKYPEGARHIAQVLPTPDFDPEAPAGTPEYANATVYKIWHLAFGGPDQPGRLYAGTIPGGLFVSDDGGGTWELNRPLWNHESRGGDLFAGDATSENQWGGTPASIDYGVFEPGIHSIIVDPRDPNHLHVAVSSAGVLESTDGGKTWAGRNRGMLMDYLPNPEADWGHDPHFVTQCPGQPDHLWQQNHCGVFYSDDGAQSWKKVSDPNTGVNFGFPVAVDEQDGRTAWVVPGRSDAQRMTIDGGLFVARTEDGGQSWQALRNGLPQENAHDIVLRHALDVSGDCLCFGSTTGNAYLSEDRGETWQCLGNNFPPIYSVRLG
;
A
#
# COMPACT_ATOMS: atom_id res chain seq x y z
N MET A 1 -5.23 3.15 -23.53
CA MET A 1 -6.47 3.66 -22.90
C MET A 1 -6.99 2.56 -22.01
N THR A 2 -7.19 2.86 -20.73
CA THR A 2 -7.81 1.97 -19.75
C THR A 2 -9.22 1.59 -20.21
N ASP A 3 -9.54 0.30 -20.20
CA ASP A 3 -10.88 -0.20 -20.55
C ASP A 3 -11.60 -0.85 -19.37
N THR A 4 -10.88 -1.12 -18.28
CA THR A 4 -11.37 -1.81 -17.10
C THR A 4 -10.87 -1.15 -15.82
N ILE A 5 -11.75 -1.02 -14.81
CA ILE A 5 -11.39 -0.63 -13.44
C ILE A 5 -11.66 -1.82 -12.53
N LEU A 6 -10.68 -2.19 -11.72
CA LEU A 6 -10.78 -3.25 -10.71
C LEU A 6 -10.88 -2.61 -9.32
N LEU A 7 -11.94 -2.94 -8.59
CA LEU A 7 -12.13 -2.52 -7.20
C LEU A 7 -12.04 -3.75 -6.29
N GLY A 8 -11.14 -3.72 -5.32
CA GLY A 8 -11.20 -4.59 -4.15
C GLY A 8 -12.06 -3.95 -3.08
N THR A 9 -13.13 -4.62 -2.64
CA THR A 9 -14.11 -4.05 -1.70
C THR A 9 -14.36 -4.96 -0.50
N ARG A 10 -15.02 -4.43 0.54
CA ARG A 10 -15.45 -5.20 1.71
C ARG A 10 -16.38 -6.39 1.41
N LYS A 11 -17.01 -6.46 0.23
CA LYS A 11 -17.97 -7.52 -0.11
C LYS A 11 -17.65 -8.26 -1.40
N GLY A 12 -16.48 -8.05 -1.98
CA GLY A 12 -16.06 -8.75 -3.20
C GLY A 12 -15.22 -7.88 -4.13
N THR A 13 -14.90 -8.44 -5.28
CA THR A 13 -14.26 -7.72 -6.39
C THR A 13 -15.35 -7.11 -7.28
N VAL A 14 -15.23 -5.84 -7.62
CA VAL A 14 -16.08 -5.19 -8.63
C VAL A 14 -15.22 -4.82 -9.82
N MET A 15 -15.60 -5.32 -11.00
CA MET A 15 -15.01 -4.88 -12.26
C MET A 15 -15.95 -3.89 -12.93
N ILE A 16 -15.43 -2.77 -13.42
CA ILE A 16 -16.19 -1.75 -14.14
C ILE A 16 -15.59 -1.64 -15.54
N ASP A 17 -16.40 -1.93 -16.55
CA ASP A 17 -15.95 -1.90 -17.94
C ASP A 17 -16.38 -0.62 -18.64
N ARG A 18 -15.57 -0.15 -19.57
CA ARG A 18 -15.97 0.85 -20.55
C ARG A 18 -17.00 0.26 -21.52
N ARG A 19 -18.14 0.93 -21.66
CA ARG A 19 -19.21 0.58 -22.62
C ARG A 19 -19.66 1.84 -23.37
N GLY A 20 -19.13 2.00 -24.59
CA GLY A 20 -19.32 3.23 -25.36
C GLY A 20 -18.62 4.40 -24.65
N ALA A 21 -19.36 5.49 -24.42
CA ALA A 21 -18.86 6.68 -23.73
C ALA A 21 -18.96 6.61 -22.19
N GLY A 22 -19.47 5.51 -21.61
CA GLY A 22 -19.69 5.40 -20.16
C GLY A 22 -19.10 4.15 -19.54
N TRP A 23 -19.21 4.05 -18.22
CA TRP A 23 -18.69 2.96 -17.41
C TRP A 23 -19.82 2.17 -16.76
N ARG A 24 -19.68 0.84 -16.71
CA ARG A 24 -20.71 -0.05 -16.16
C ARG A 24 -20.09 -1.14 -15.26
N PRO A 25 -20.50 -1.22 -13.99
CA PRO A 25 -20.05 -2.30 -13.12
C PRO A 25 -20.64 -3.64 -13.57
N ARG A 26 -19.84 -4.69 -13.47
CA ARG A 26 -20.28 -6.09 -13.55
C ARG A 26 -20.96 -6.50 -12.23
N PRO A 27 -21.74 -7.61 -12.23
CA PRO A 27 -22.11 -8.26 -10.98
C PRO A 27 -20.88 -8.53 -10.11
N ILE A 28 -21.04 -8.39 -8.79
CA ILE A 28 -19.94 -8.56 -7.85
C ILE A 28 -19.37 -9.99 -7.91
N LEU A 29 -18.05 -10.07 -7.98
CA LEU A 29 -17.28 -11.31 -7.92
C LEU A 29 -16.83 -11.55 -6.47
N HIS A 30 -16.54 -12.79 -6.10
CA HIS A 30 -16.18 -13.13 -4.71
C HIS A 30 -17.23 -12.66 -3.70
N ALA A 31 -18.52 -12.80 -4.06
CA ALA A 31 -19.63 -12.18 -3.34
C ALA A 31 -19.63 -12.52 -1.84
N GLY A 32 -19.64 -11.47 -1.02
CA GLY A 32 -19.64 -11.58 0.45
C GLY A 32 -18.25 -11.75 1.08
N VAL A 33 -17.21 -11.97 0.28
CA VAL A 33 -15.82 -12.10 0.74
C VAL A 33 -15.10 -10.76 0.60
N PRO A 34 -14.56 -10.18 1.67
CA PRO A 34 -13.68 -9.01 1.57
C PRO A 34 -12.49 -9.24 0.64
N VAL A 35 -12.22 -8.27 -0.23
CA VAL A 35 -11.08 -8.27 -1.16
C VAL A 35 -10.24 -7.05 -0.89
N CYS A 36 -9.08 -7.25 -0.29
CA CYS A 36 -8.24 -6.14 0.15
C CYS A 36 -7.42 -5.52 -1.01
N TYR A 37 -7.03 -6.33 -1.98
CA TYR A 37 -6.28 -5.90 -3.14
C TYR A 37 -6.68 -6.71 -4.37
N ALA A 38 -6.94 -6.04 -5.49
CA ALA A 38 -7.14 -6.70 -6.78
C ALA A 38 -6.34 -5.97 -7.85
N ALA A 39 -5.67 -6.71 -8.73
CA ALA A 39 -4.79 -6.14 -9.75
C ALA A 39 -4.70 -7.03 -10.98
N ARG A 40 -4.26 -6.45 -12.09
CA ARG A 40 -3.93 -7.15 -13.33
C ARG A 40 -2.42 -7.26 -13.43
N ASP A 41 -1.91 -8.46 -13.69
CA ASP A 41 -0.51 -8.64 -14.05
C ASP A 41 -0.29 -8.03 -15.45
N PRO A 42 0.55 -6.98 -15.58
CA PRO A 42 0.72 -6.29 -16.86
C PRO A 42 1.41 -7.15 -17.92
N ARG A 43 2.05 -8.26 -17.54
CA ARG A 43 2.85 -9.10 -18.44
C ARG A 43 2.00 -10.08 -19.23
N ASP A 44 0.99 -10.68 -18.58
CA ASP A 44 0.15 -11.72 -19.17
C ASP A 44 -1.36 -11.44 -19.09
N GLY A 45 -1.76 -10.37 -18.41
CA GLY A 45 -3.16 -9.97 -18.25
C GLY A 45 -3.94 -10.77 -17.22
N THR A 46 -3.30 -11.67 -16.46
CA THR A 46 -3.92 -12.43 -15.38
C THR A 46 -4.46 -11.47 -14.31
N LEU A 47 -5.71 -11.66 -13.90
CA LEU A 47 -6.29 -10.92 -12.79
C LEU A 47 -6.06 -11.66 -11.48
N TRP A 48 -5.75 -10.91 -10.44
CA TRP A 48 -5.47 -11.40 -9.09
C TRP A 48 -6.35 -10.69 -8.07
N ALA A 49 -6.82 -11.42 -7.07
CA ALA A 49 -7.57 -10.89 -5.94
C ALA A 49 -7.06 -11.51 -4.63
N ALA A 50 -6.70 -10.66 -3.68
CA ALA A 50 -6.35 -11.02 -2.31
C ALA A 50 -7.60 -11.03 -1.43
N LEU A 51 -8.12 -12.22 -1.22
CA LEU A 51 -9.33 -12.49 -0.45
C LEU A 51 -9.00 -12.55 1.03
N ASP A 52 -9.83 -11.92 1.85
CA ASP A 52 -9.81 -12.01 3.31
C ASP A 52 -11.10 -12.67 3.78
N HIS A 53 -11.06 -13.99 3.93
CA HIS A 53 -12.23 -14.77 4.32
C HIS A 53 -12.59 -14.65 5.81
N GLY A 54 -11.85 -13.87 6.59
CA GLY A 54 -11.99 -13.82 8.05
C GLY A 54 -11.71 -15.19 8.67
N HIS A 55 -12.78 -15.96 8.96
CA HIS A 55 -12.69 -17.25 9.67
C HIS A 55 -11.82 -18.29 8.97
N TRP A 56 -11.75 -18.28 7.63
CA TRP A 56 -10.97 -19.26 6.86
C TRP A 56 -9.57 -18.76 6.46
N GLY A 57 -9.18 -17.57 6.91
CA GLY A 57 -7.90 -16.94 6.60
C GLY A 57 -7.81 -16.37 5.18
N PRO A 58 -6.70 -15.69 4.85
CA PRO A 58 -6.53 -15.04 3.56
C PRO A 58 -6.22 -16.05 2.44
N LYS A 59 -6.64 -15.72 1.22
CA LYS A 59 -6.40 -16.53 0.02
C LYS A 59 -6.09 -15.65 -1.18
N LEU A 60 -5.42 -16.21 -2.17
CA LEU A 60 -5.32 -15.63 -3.50
C LEU A 60 -6.27 -16.34 -4.45
N SER A 61 -6.99 -15.54 -5.22
CA SER A 61 -7.83 -15.97 -6.32
C SER A 61 -7.31 -15.37 -7.61
N ARG A 62 -7.33 -16.14 -8.70
CA ARG A 62 -6.81 -15.75 -10.01
C ARG A 62 -7.82 -15.98 -11.11
N SER A 63 -7.87 -15.09 -12.10
CA SER A 63 -8.58 -15.30 -13.36
C SER A 63 -7.67 -15.11 -14.57
N ARG A 64 -7.78 -16.01 -15.55
CA ARG A 64 -7.04 -15.97 -16.84
C ARG A 64 -7.95 -15.73 -18.05
N ASP A 65 -9.24 -15.47 -17.83
CA ASP A 65 -10.25 -15.33 -18.88
C ASP A 65 -10.98 -13.98 -18.82
N GLY A 66 -10.32 -12.97 -18.27
CA GLY A 66 -10.85 -11.61 -18.12
C GLY A 66 -11.90 -11.49 -17.02
N GLY A 67 -11.81 -12.33 -15.98
CA GLY A 67 -12.67 -12.28 -14.80
C GLY A 67 -13.95 -13.09 -14.89
N LYS A 68 -14.09 -13.99 -15.89
CA LYS A 68 -15.29 -14.83 -16.05
C LYS A 68 -15.26 -16.00 -15.07
N THR A 69 -14.09 -16.62 -14.88
CA THR A 69 -13.87 -17.68 -13.90
C THR A 69 -12.66 -17.35 -13.03
N TRP A 70 -12.68 -17.86 -11.80
CA TRP A 70 -11.67 -17.60 -10.77
C TRP A 70 -11.28 -18.89 -10.06
N ASP A 71 -9.98 -19.12 -9.93
CA ASP A 71 -9.39 -20.24 -9.21
C ASP A 71 -8.72 -19.75 -7.91
N ASP A 72 -9.03 -20.39 -6.79
CA ASP A 72 -8.33 -20.18 -5.53
C ASP A 72 -7.03 -21.00 -5.53
N ILE A 73 -5.87 -20.34 -5.37
CA ILE A 73 -4.58 -20.96 -5.69
C ILE A 73 -3.51 -20.90 -4.61
N SER A 74 -3.66 -20.09 -3.56
CA SER A 74 -2.59 -19.96 -2.56
C SER A 74 -2.79 -20.79 -1.30
N SER A 75 -1.67 -21.32 -0.82
CA SER A 75 -1.45 -21.77 0.56
C SER A 75 -0.36 -20.94 1.23
N LEU A 76 -0.33 -19.62 0.97
CA LEU A 76 0.68 -18.71 1.50
C LEU A 76 0.64 -18.78 3.03
N LYS A 77 1.72 -19.30 3.61
CA LYS A 77 1.87 -19.59 5.03
C LYS A 77 3.28 -19.28 5.44
N TYR A 78 3.42 -18.75 6.65
CA TYR A 78 4.73 -18.69 7.28
C TYR A 78 5.29 -20.11 7.47
N PRO A 79 6.60 -20.31 7.22
CA PRO A 79 7.25 -21.59 7.49
C PRO A 79 7.20 -21.93 8.98
N GLU A 80 7.25 -23.21 9.31
CA GLU A 80 7.29 -23.68 10.69
C GLU A 80 8.43 -23.00 11.47
N GLY A 81 8.14 -22.60 12.71
CA GLY A 81 9.08 -21.87 13.57
C GLY A 81 9.16 -20.36 13.32
N ALA A 82 8.47 -19.83 12.29
CA ALA A 82 8.39 -18.38 12.11
C ALA A 82 7.64 -17.74 13.29
N ARG A 83 8.28 -16.77 13.93
CA ARG A 83 7.73 -15.98 15.02
C ARG A 83 8.06 -14.50 14.82
N HIS A 84 7.35 -13.65 15.53
CA HIS A 84 7.53 -12.21 15.57
C HIS A 84 7.41 -11.71 17.00
N ILE A 85 7.96 -10.53 17.27
CA ILE A 85 7.87 -9.87 18.57
C ILE A 85 6.48 -9.26 18.68
N ALA A 86 5.66 -9.81 19.57
CA ALA A 86 4.26 -9.41 19.79
C ALA A 86 4.15 -8.24 20.79
N GLN A 87 5.09 -8.16 21.73
CA GLN A 87 5.15 -7.08 22.70
C GLN A 87 6.60 -6.69 22.96
N VAL A 88 6.89 -5.41 22.73
CA VAL A 88 8.14 -4.76 23.13
C VAL A 88 7.89 -4.14 24.50
N LEU A 89 8.69 -4.51 25.51
CA LEU A 89 8.70 -3.76 26.77
C LEU A 89 9.32 -2.38 26.48
N PRO A 90 8.71 -1.26 26.94
CA PRO A 90 9.12 0.07 26.52
C PRO A 90 10.63 0.29 26.66
N THR A 91 11.26 0.88 25.65
CA THR A 91 12.66 1.28 25.73
C THR A 91 12.79 2.52 26.63
N PRO A 92 13.96 2.76 27.25
CA PRO A 92 14.22 3.93 28.09
C PRO A 92 13.91 5.28 27.43
N ASP A 93 13.86 5.33 26.09
CA ASP A 93 13.53 6.53 25.32
C ASP A 93 12.05 6.95 25.44
N PHE A 94 11.17 6.00 25.78
CA PHE A 94 9.73 6.24 26.01
C PHE A 94 9.39 6.31 27.50
N ASP A 95 10.07 5.50 28.32
CA ASP A 95 10.00 5.52 29.78
C ASP A 95 11.36 5.10 30.36
N PRO A 96 12.17 6.03 30.90
CA PRO A 96 13.50 5.74 31.45
C PRO A 96 13.49 4.74 32.62
N GLU A 97 12.33 4.55 33.26
CA GLU A 97 12.14 3.64 34.38
C GLU A 97 11.61 2.26 33.93
N ALA A 98 11.32 2.08 32.63
CA ALA A 98 10.88 0.81 32.09
C ALA A 98 12.02 -0.23 32.20
N PRO A 99 11.78 -1.40 32.81
CA PRO A 99 12.78 -2.44 32.85
C PRO A 99 13.07 -2.93 31.43
N ALA A 100 14.34 -2.93 31.03
CA ALA A 100 14.77 -3.70 29.88
C ALA A 100 14.37 -5.16 30.11
N GLY A 101 13.38 -5.64 29.38
CA GLY A 101 12.89 -7.00 29.53
C GLY A 101 12.90 -7.76 28.23
N THR A 102 12.77 -9.07 28.36
CA THR A 102 12.81 -10.01 27.24
C THR A 102 11.57 -9.82 26.36
N PRO A 103 11.73 -9.68 25.03
CA PRO A 103 10.59 -9.61 24.11
C PRO A 103 9.67 -10.83 24.24
N GLU A 104 8.36 -10.61 24.13
CA GLU A 104 7.41 -11.70 23.97
C GLU A 104 7.26 -12.06 22.50
N TYR A 105 7.32 -13.37 22.20
CA TYR A 105 7.19 -13.88 20.84
C TYR A 105 5.84 -14.55 20.63
N ALA A 106 5.26 -14.30 19.47
CA ALA A 106 4.11 -15.06 18.98
C ALA A 106 4.46 -15.75 17.65
N ASN A 107 3.87 -16.93 17.43
CA ASN A 107 3.98 -17.63 16.15
C ASN A 107 3.36 -16.78 15.04
N ALA A 108 4.05 -16.68 13.91
CA ALA A 108 3.58 -15.93 12.77
C ALA A 108 2.48 -16.70 12.04
N THR A 109 1.34 -16.06 11.84
CA THR A 109 0.26 -16.53 10.96
C THR A 109 -0.08 -15.43 9.98
N VAL A 110 -0.54 -15.80 8.78
CA VAL A 110 -0.93 -14.81 7.77
C VAL A 110 -2.36 -14.38 8.08
N TYR A 111 -2.53 -13.19 8.65
CA TYR A 111 -3.87 -12.60 8.85
C TYR A 111 -4.41 -12.02 7.56
N LYS A 112 -3.53 -11.38 6.77
CA LYS A 112 -3.92 -10.70 5.53
C LYS A 112 -2.81 -10.78 4.49
N ILE A 113 -3.18 -11.01 3.23
CA ILE A 113 -2.30 -10.73 2.09
C ILE A 113 -2.64 -9.31 1.63
N TRP A 114 -1.88 -8.34 2.09
CA TRP A 114 -2.30 -6.94 2.04
C TRP A 114 -1.99 -6.24 0.71
N HIS A 115 -0.93 -6.68 0.02
CA HIS A 115 -0.49 -6.13 -1.25
C HIS A 115 0.06 -7.21 -2.18
N LEU A 116 -0.11 -7.02 -3.48
CA LEU A 116 0.49 -7.85 -4.53
C LEU A 116 1.30 -6.98 -5.48
N ALA A 117 2.46 -7.48 -5.89
CA ALA A 117 3.25 -6.92 -6.98
C ALA A 117 3.73 -8.01 -7.94
N PHE A 118 4.09 -7.59 -9.14
CA PHE A 118 4.49 -8.47 -10.24
C PHE A 118 5.96 -8.21 -10.55
N GLY A 119 6.72 -9.27 -10.86
CA GLY A 119 8.11 -9.11 -11.30
C GLY A 119 8.23 -8.36 -12.63
N GLY A 120 9.46 -8.08 -13.03
CA GLY A 120 9.75 -7.39 -14.29
C GLY A 120 9.32 -8.19 -15.54
N PRO A 121 9.38 -7.58 -16.73
CA PRO A 121 9.06 -8.22 -18.01
C PRO A 121 9.81 -9.54 -18.25
N ASP A 122 11.06 -9.62 -17.79
CA ASP A 122 11.94 -10.79 -17.97
C ASP A 122 11.80 -11.84 -16.84
N GLN A 123 10.85 -11.67 -15.92
CA GLN A 123 10.61 -12.58 -14.79
C GLN A 123 9.20 -13.20 -14.86
N PRO A 124 8.82 -13.91 -15.94
CA PRO A 124 7.48 -14.48 -16.06
C PRO A 124 7.17 -15.39 -14.86
N GLY A 125 6.00 -15.24 -14.27
CA GLY A 125 5.59 -16.02 -13.10
C GLY A 125 6.12 -15.49 -11.74
N ARG A 126 7.06 -14.53 -11.73
CA ARG A 126 7.50 -13.87 -10.50
C ARG A 126 6.38 -13.01 -9.92
N LEU A 127 5.98 -13.28 -8.68
CA LEU A 127 5.02 -12.50 -7.90
C LEU A 127 5.58 -12.21 -6.52
N TYR A 128 5.14 -11.09 -5.96
CA TYR A 128 5.42 -10.70 -4.58
C TYR A 128 4.12 -10.49 -3.83
N ALA A 129 4.07 -10.90 -2.56
CA ALA A 129 2.95 -10.69 -1.67
C ALA A 129 3.45 -10.10 -0.35
N GLY A 130 2.91 -8.94 0.02
CA GLY A 130 3.13 -8.31 1.32
C GLY A 130 1.99 -8.68 2.26
N THR A 131 2.30 -9.08 3.50
CA THR A 131 1.30 -9.58 4.44
C THR A 131 1.18 -8.74 5.72
N ILE A 132 0.15 -9.06 6.50
CA ILE A 132 0.03 -8.74 7.93
C ILE A 132 0.04 -10.07 8.71
N PRO A 133 0.94 -10.26 9.70
CA PRO A 133 2.09 -9.41 10.02
C PRO A 133 3.06 -9.25 8.84
N GLY A 134 3.95 -8.26 8.92
CA GLY A 134 4.82 -7.84 7.84
C GLY A 134 5.79 -8.92 7.38
N GLY A 135 5.43 -9.61 6.29
CA GLY A 135 6.25 -10.62 5.62
C GLY A 135 6.19 -10.42 4.11
N LEU A 136 7.35 -10.52 3.46
CA LEU A 136 7.47 -10.48 2.00
C LEU A 136 7.57 -11.90 1.51
N PHE A 137 6.56 -12.35 0.78
CA PHE A 137 6.54 -13.65 0.13
C PHE A 137 6.80 -13.51 -1.35
N VAL A 138 7.47 -14.50 -1.91
CA VAL A 138 7.88 -14.50 -3.30
C VAL A 138 7.48 -15.82 -3.95
N SER A 139 6.91 -15.75 -5.16
CA SER A 139 6.57 -16.91 -6.00
C SER A 139 7.25 -16.77 -7.35
N ASP A 140 7.80 -17.85 -7.90
CA ASP A 140 8.45 -17.90 -9.23
C ASP A 140 7.65 -18.71 -10.26
N ASP A 141 6.55 -19.35 -9.84
CA ASP A 141 5.77 -20.29 -10.64
C ASP A 141 4.34 -19.77 -10.92
N GLY A 142 4.16 -18.44 -10.87
CA GLY A 142 2.88 -17.81 -11.07
C GLY A 142 1.92 -18.07 -9.90
N GLY A 143 2.41 -18.04 -8.66
CA GLY A 143 1.61 -18.12 -7.43
C GLY A 143 1.21 -19.53 -7.01
N GLY A 144 1.80 -20.57 -7.60
CA GLY A 144 1.61 -21.96 -7.21
C GLY A 144 2.31 -22.31 -5.90
N THR A 145 3.54 -21.83 -5.72
CA THR A 145 4.33 -21.94 -4.50
C THR A 145 4.84 -20.59 -4.04
N TRP A 146 5.02 -20.43 -2.72
CA TRP A 146 5.43 -19.18 -2.09
C TRP A 146 6.51 -19.42 -1.06
N GLU A 147 7.56 -18.60 -1.10
CA GLU A 147 8.66 -18.61 -0.15
C GLU A 147 8.72 -17.29 0.61
N LEU A 148 8.94 -17.36 1.92
CA LEU A 148 9.21 -16.18 2.73
C LEU A 148 10.61 -15.65 2.40
N ASN A 149 10.71 -14.34 2.09
CA ASN A 149 12.00 -13.65 2.01
C ASN A 149 12.63 -13.58 3.41
N ARG A 150 13.42 -14.61 3.75
CA ARG A 150 14.10 -14.72 5.04
C ARG A 150 15.04 -13.55 5.34
N PRO A 151 15.82 -13.00 4.38
CA PRO A 151 16.65 -11.84 4.65
C PRO A 151 15.88 -10.64 5.19
N LEU A 152 14.73 -10.30 4.61
CA LEU A 152 13.88 -9.22 5.12
C LEU A 152 13.20 -9.59 6.45
N TRP A 153 12.72 -10.83 6.59
CA TRP A 153 12.10 -11.30 7.83
C TRP A 153 13.06 -11.28 9.02
N ASN A 154 14.35 -11.54 8.78
CA ASN A 154 15.41 -11.56 9.78
C ASN A 154 16.21 -10.24 9.84
N HIS A 155 15.70 -9.17 9.21
CA HIS A 155 16.39 -7.89 9.18
C HIS A 155 16.60 -7.34 10.59
N GLU A 156 17.74 -6.69 10.83
CA GLU A 156 18.13 -6.20 12.17
C GLU A 156 17.10 -5.24 12.78
N SER A 157 16.49 -4.37 11.97
CA SER A 157 15.45 -3.43 12.44
C SER A 157 14.15 -4.10 12.92
N ARG A 158 13.98 -5.39 12.60
CA ARG A 158 12.88 -6.26 13.09
C ARG A 158 13.28 -7.07 14.34
N GLY A 159 14.51 -6.89 14.83
CA GLY A 159 15.09 -7.63 15.96
C GLY A 159 16.07 -8.75 15.56
N GLY A 160 16.31 -9.00 14.27
CA GLY A 160 17.26 -10.03 13.80
C GLY A 160 16.62 -11.39 13.52
N ASP A 161 17.38 -12.49 13.68
CA ASP A 161 16.92 -13.84 13.30
C ASP A 161 15.87 -14.41 14.26
N LEU A 162 14.61 -14.22 13.88
CA LEU A 162 13.45 -14.67 14.65
C LEU A 162 13.25 -16.19 14.61
N PHE A 163 13.98 -16.97 13.79
CA PHE A 163 13.87 -18.43 13.76
C PHE A 163 14.82 -19.12 14.74
N ALA A 164 16.06 -18.63 14.86
CA ALA A 164 17.15 -19.35 15.51
C ALA A 164 17.36 -19.01 16.99
N GLY A 165 16.93 -17.82 17.45
CA GLY A 165 17.19 -17.36 18.81
C GLY A 165 16.40 -16.11 19.19
N ASP A 166 16.56 -15.65 20.42
CA ASP A 166 15.91 -14.43 20.88
C ASP A 166 16.49 -13.24 20.09
N ALA A 167 15.60 -12.54 19.40
CA ALA A 167 15.86 -11.26 18.80
C ALA A 167 16.37 -10.26 19.84
N THR A 168 17.06 -9.23 19.38
CA THR A 168 17.39 -8.09 20.25
C THR A 168 16.10 -7.45 20.74
N SER A 169 16.14 -6.80 21.92
CA SER A 169 14.98 -6.06 22.45
C SER A 169 14.60 -4.84 21.61
N GLU A 170 15.37 -4.53 20.57
CA GLU A 170 15.25 -3.33 19.75
C GLU A 170 14.48 -3.66 18.45
N ASN A 171 13.18 -3.97 18.58
CA ASN A 171 12.29 -4.03 17.42
C ASN A 171 11.75 -2.63 17.13
N GLN A 172 11.98 -2.14 15.91
CA GLN A 172 11.53 -0.82 15.47
C GLN A 172 10.39 -0.91 14.45
N TRP A 173 9.86 -2.11 14.21
CA TRP A 173 8.66 -2.32 13.41
C TRP A 173 7.43 -2.25 14.31
N GLY A 174 6.61 -1.23 14.09
CA GLY A 174 5.39 -0.98 14.84
C GLY A 174 4.14 -1.46 14.11
N GLY A 175 3.06 -1.62 14.88
CA GLY A 175 1.77 -2.04 14.37
C GLY A 175 1.05 -1.00 13.52
N THR A 176 0.05 -1.46 12.78
CA THR A 176 -0.85 -0.58 12.01
C THR A 176 -2.32 -0.83 12.33
N PRO A 177 -3.19 0.20 12.31
CA PRO A 177 -4.63 0.00 12.46
C PRO A 177 -5.26 -0.98 11.47
N ALA A 178 -4.59 -1.27 10.34
CA ALA A 178 -5.04 -2.24 9.36
C ALA A 178 -5.10 -3.70 9.88
N SER A 179 -4.50 -4.00 11.05
CA SER A 179 -4.54 -5.31 11.68
C SER A 179 -5.54 -5.43 12.84
N ILE A 180 -6.20 -4.33 13.25
CA ILE A 180 -7.07 -4.29 14.42
C ILE A 180 -8.29 -5.22 14.27
N ASP A 181 -8.77 -5.42 13.05
CA ASP A 181 -9.88 -6.36 12.76
C ASP A 181 -9.56 -7.82 13.16
N TYR A 182 -8.28 -8.15 13.35
CA TYR A 182 -7.82 -9.47 13.82
C TYR A 182 -7.44 -9.48 15.30
N GLY A 183 -7.69 -8.39 16.03
CA GLY A 183 -7.35 -8.26 17.45
C GLY A 183 -5.86 -8.13 17.74
N VAL A 184 -5.06 -7.74 16.74
CA VAL A 184 -3.60 -7.56 16.85
C VAL A 184 -3.18 -6.18 16.35
N PHE A 185 -1.98 -5.74 16.70
CA PHE A 185 -1.40 -4.47 16.25
C PHE A 185 -0.03 -4.73 15.63
N GLU A 186 -0.03 -5.31 14.43
CA GLU A 186 1.15 -5.88 13.78
C GLU A 186 1.55 -5.07 12.55
N PRO A 187 2.84 -5.00 12.21
CA PRO A 187 3.30 -4.29 11.01
C PRO A 187 2.73 -4.96 9.76
N GLY A 188 2.63 -4.20 8.67
CA GLY A 188 2.22 -4.73 7.37
C GLY A 188 3.15 -4.28 6.26
N ILE A 189 3.51 -5.19 5.37
CA ILE A 189 4.27 -4.87 4.16
C ILE A 189 3.30 -4.50 3.04
N HIS A 190 3.55 -3.36 2.42
CA HIS A 190 2.85 -2.85 1.25
C HIS A 190 3.84 -2.14 0.30
N SER A 191 3.34 -1.54 -0.78
CA SER A 191 4.17 -0.79 -1.76
C SER A 191 5.42 -1.55 -2.19
N ILE A 192 5.22 -2.76 -2.71
CA ILE A 192 6.32 -3.55 -3.27
C ILE A 192 6.56 -3.04 -4.69
N ILE A 193 7.71 -2.42 -4.90
CA ILE A 193 8.10 -1.76 -6.16
C ILE A 193 9.27 -2.55 -6.75
N VAL A 194 9.13 -2.96 -8.01
CA VAL A 194 10.21 -3.56 -8.81
C VAL A 194 10.67 -2.48 -9.78
N ASP A 195 11.95 -2.09 -9.72
CA ASP A 195 12.49 -1.07 -10.61
C ASP A 195 12.41 -1.56 -12.07
N PRO A 196 11.85 -0.77 -13.00
CA PRO A 196 11.71 -1.20 -14.40
C PRO A 196 13.05 -1.32 -15.14
N ARG A 197 14.14 -0.76 -14.59
CA ARG A 197 15.50 -0.82 -15.17
C ARG A 197 16.26 -2.08 -14.77
N ASP A 198 16.01 -2.58 -13.56
CA ASP A 198 16.63 -3.79 -13.03
C ASP A 198 15.65 -4.52 -12.10
N PRO A 199 15.15 -5.71 -12.46
CA PRO A 199 14.20 -6.43 -11.65
C PRO A 199 14.79 -7.03 -10.35
N ASN A 200 16.09 -6.87 -10.11
CA ASN A 200 16.72 -7.16 -8.81
C ASN A 200 16.74 -5.96 -7.86
N HIS A 201 16.42 -4.76 -8.38
CA HIS A 201 16.29 -3.55 -7.58
C HIS A 201 14.84 -3.40 -7.12
N LEU A 202 14.64 -3.52 -5.80
CA LEU A 202 13.34 -3.56 -5.15
C LEU A 202 13.26 -2.48 -4.08
N HIS A 203 12.09 -1.87 -3.94
CA HIS A 203 11.70 -1.14 -2.73
C HIS A 203 10.49 -1.79 -2.08
N VAL A 204 10.44 -1.78 -0.76
CA VAL A 204 9.26 -2.18 0.03
C VAL A 204 8.98 -1.14 1.10
N ALA A 205 7.71 -0.88 1.37
CA ALA A 205 7.29 -0.03 2.47
C ALA A 205 6.61 -0.87 3.57
N VAL A 206 6.82 -0.46 4.81
CA VAL A 206 6.26 -1.12 5.98
C VAL A 206 5.53 -0.10 6.84
N SER A 207 4.26 -0.36 7.12
CA SER A 207 3.45 0.35 8.12
C SER A 207 3.48 -0.48 9.43
N SER A 208 4.28 -0.15 10.44
CA SER A 208 5.32 0.90 10.45
C SER A 208 6.72 0.30 10.58
N ALA A 209 7.65 0.82 9.78
CA ALA A 209 9.10 0.70 9.92
C ALA A 209 9.78 1.72 9.01
N GLY A 210 9.20 1.98 7.84
CA GLY A 210 9.73 2.85 6.80
C GLY A 210 9.86 2.14 5.45
N VAL A 211 10.79 2.63 4.63
CA VAL A 211 11.13 2.09 3.32
C VAL A 211 12.43 1.31 3.42
N LEU A 212 12.47 0.12 2.80
CA LEU A 212 13.68 -0.68 2.62
C LEU A 212 13.94 -0.92 1.14
N GLU A 213 15.20 -0.96 0.76
CA GLU A 213 15.68 -1.23 -0.59
C GLU A 213 16.51 -2.50 -0.64
N SER A 214 16.38 -3.26 -1.72
CA SER A 214 17.31 -4.32 -2.12
C SER A 214 17.81 -4.05 -3.53
N THR A 215 19.09 -4.32 -3.80
CA THR A 215 19.70 -4.20 -5.14
C THR A 215 20.19 -5.56 -5.68
N ASP A 216 19.82 -6.65 -5.01
CA ASP A 216 20.29 -8.01 -5.30
C ASP A 216 19.17 -9.06 -5.35
N GLY A 217 17.94 -8.61 -5.59
CA GLY A 217 16.76 -9.45 -5.73
C GLY A 217 16.17 -9.90 -4.39
N GLY A 218 16.37 -9.11 -3.33
CA GLY A 218 15.88 -9.36 -1.99
C GLY A 218 16.78 -10.27 -1.15
N LYS A 219 18.07 -10.43 -1.50
CA LYS A 219 19.04 -11.20 -0.71
C LYS A 219 19.61 -10.37 0.44
N THR A 220 19.73 -9.07 0.25
CA THR A 220 20.07 -8.09 1.29
C THR A 220 19.15 -6.87 1.20
N TRP A 221 18.98 -6.17 2.32
CA TRP A 221 18.09 -5.01 2.46
C TRP A 221 18.78 -3.89 3.23
N ALA A 222 18.49 -2.65 2.88
CA ALA A 222 18.97 -1.45 3.57
C ALA A 222 17.84 -0.43 3.77
N GLY A 223 17.86 0.33 4.86
CA GLY A 223 16.87 1.38 5.13
C GLY A 223 17.00 2.57 4.18
N ARG A 224 15.86 3.15 3.79
CA ARG A 224 15.73 4.32 2.89
C ARG A 224 14.81 5.37 3.50
N ASN A 225 15.11 5.79 4.73
CA ASN A 225 14.27 6.68 5.53
C ASN A 225 14.84 8.09 5.75
N ARG A 226 16.03 8.40 5.19
CA ARG A 226 16.69 9.69 5.40
C ARG A 226 15.80 10.85 4.94
N GLY A 227 15.52 11.80 5.82
CA GLY A 227 14.69 12.97 5.53
C GLY A 227 13.18 12.76 5.70
N MET A 228 12.75 11.53 6.02
CA MET A 228 11.41 11.28 6.54
C MET A 228 11.31 11.76 8.00
N LEU A 229 10.11 12.11 8.45
CA LEU A 229 9.89 12.67 9.79
C LEU A 229 8.71 12.00 10.49
N MET A 230 8.88 11.70 11.77
CA MET A 230 7.84 11.30 12.71
C MET A 230 7.59 12.41 13.74
N ASP A 231 6.82 13.43 13.35
CA ASP A 231 6.64 14.68 14.12
C ASP A 231 6.10 14.46 15.56
N TYR A 232 5.55 13.29 15.85
CA TYR A 232 5.01 12.92 17.17
C TYR A 232 6.04 12.29 18.13
N LEU A 233 7.25 11.96 17.65
CA LEU A 233 8.31 11.36 18.48
C LEU A 233 9.30 12.41 18.99
N PRO A 234 9.98 12.16 20.14
CA PRO A 234 11.05 13.02 20.62
C PRO A 234 12.22 13.17 19.64
N ASN A 235 12.53 12.12 18.88
CA ASN A 235 13.46 12.15 17.76
C ASN A 235 12.69 11.90 16.44
N PRO A 236 12.22 12.96 15.76
CA PRO A 236 11.47 12.82 14.50
C PRO A 236 12.28 12.21 13.36
N GLU A 237 13.61 12.28 13.41
CA GLU A 237 14.52 11.82 12.35
C GLU A 237 15.06 10.40 12.59
N ALA A 238 14.49 9.64 13.54
CA ALA A 238 14.92 8.29 13.83
C ALA A 238 14.91 7.41 12.56
N ASP A 239 15.90 6.52 12.42
CA ASP A 239 16.08 5.74 11.19
C ASP A 239 14.92 4.79 10.87
N TRP A 240 14.13 4.41 11.89
CA TRP A 240 13.09 3.41 11.80
C TRP A 240 11.84 3.81 12.60
N GLY A 241 10.73 3.13 12.32
CA GLY A 241 9.42 3.37 12.97
C GLY A 241 8.49 4.27 12.14
N HIS A 242 8.95 4.76 11.00
CA HIS A 242 8.16 5.57 10.07
C HIS A 242 6.94 4.81 9.57
N ASP A 243 5.83 5.53 9.34
CA ASP A 243 4.57 4.96 8.82
C ASP A 243 4.23 5.51 7.42
N PRO A 244 4.95 5.08 6.37
CA PRO A 244 4.52 5.33 5.00
C PRO A 244 3.16 4.67 4.78
N HIS A 245 2.15 5.39 4.32
CA HIS A 245 0.87 4.80 3.98
C HIS A 245 0.88 4.13 2.61
N PHE A 246 1.50 4.80 1.63
CA PHE A 246 1.71 4.28 0.29
C PHE A 246 2.95 4.91 -0.33
N VAL A 247 3.67 4.15 -1.15
CA VAL A 247 4.88 4.57 -1.86
C VAL A 247 4.74 4.12 -3.29
N THR A 248 5.09 4.98 -4.24
CA THR A 248 5.06 4.67 -5.67
C THR A 248 6.24 5.31 -6.38
N GLN A 249 6.62 4.73 -7.53
CA GLN A 249 7.75 5.14 -8.35
C GLN A 249 7.24 5.54 -9.73
N CYS A 250 7.80 6.60 -10.32
CA CYS A 250 7.52 6.97 -11.70
C CYS A 250 8.16 5.95 -12.66
N PRO A 251 7.40 5.18 -13.46
CA PRO A 251 7.96 4.20 -14.38
C PRO A 251 8.91 4.80 -15.44
N GLY A 252 8.59 5.99 -15.96
CA GLY A 252 9.40 6.69 -16.97
C GLY A 252 10.62 7.41 -16.39
N GLN A 253 10.62 7.70 -15.08
CA GLN A 253 11.72 8.36 -14.37
C GLN A 253 11.93 7.69 -12.99
N PRO A 254 12.50 6.47 -12.93
CA PRO A 254 12.46 5.65 -11.70
C PRO A 254 13.22 6.20 -10.49
N ASP A 255 14.05 7.23 -10.65
CA ASP A 255 14.66 7.93 -9.52
C ASP A 255 13.65 8.82 -8.76
N HIS A 256 12.47 9.06 -9.36
CA HIS A 256 11.38 9.80 -8.74
C HIS A 256 10.44 8.86 -7.99
N LEU A 257 10.41 9.01 -6.66
CA LEU A 257 9.49 8.30 -5.79
C LEU A 257 8.68 9.26 -4.95
N TRP A 258 7.44 8.86 -4.71
CA TRP A 258 6.49 9.60 -3.89
C TRP A 258 6.01 8.72 -2.76
N GLN A 259 5.77 9.32 -1.60
CA GLN A 259 5.04 8.67 -0.54
C GLN A 259 4.06 9.61 0.14
N GLN A 260 2.85 9.10 0.38
CA GLN A 260 2.00 9.61 1.43
C GLN A 260 2.37 8.87 2.70
N ASN A 261 2.72 9.62 3.74
CA ASN A 261 3.10 9.13 5.06
C ASN A 261 2.10 9.63 6.11
N HIS A 262 2.04 9.00 7.28
CA HIS A 262 1.26 9.48 8.41
C HIS A 262 1.60 10.92 8.80
N CYS A 263 2.87 11.30 8.67
CA CYS A 263 3.40 12.63 9.03
C CYS A 263 3.67 13.55 7.84
N GLY A 264 3.06 13.32 6.67
CA GLY A 264 3.16 14.24 5.54
C GLY A 264 3.18 13.59 4.17
N VAL A 265 3.35 14.41 3.14
CA VAL A 265 3.71 13.96 1.79
C VAL A 265 5.21 14.15 1.60
N PHE A 266 5.89 13.13 1.10
CA PHE A 266 7.32 13.19 0.83
C PHE A 266 7.63 12.80 -0.62
N TYR A 267 8.68 13.41 -1.14
CA TYR A 267 9.15 13.25 -2.50
C TYR A 267 10.66 13.01 -2.51
N SER A 268 11.11 12.08 -3.35
CA SER A 268 12.50 11.78 -3.64
C SER A 268 12.72 11.90 -5.15
N ASP A 269 13.82 12.55 -5.54
CA ASP A 269 14.33 12.66 -6.90
C ASP A 269 15.68 11.95 -7.07
N ASP A 270 16.04 11.09 -6.11
CA ASP A 270 17.33 10.41 -6.02
C ASP A 270 17.21 8.90 -5.74
N GLY A 271 16.08 8.28 -6.09
CA GLY A 271 15.89 6.84 -5.90
C GLY A 271 15.71 6.44 -4.43
N ALA A 272 14.94 7.23 -3.67
CA ALA A 272 14.69 7.06 -2.23
C ALA A 272 15.95 7.12 -1.34
N GLN A 273 17.08 7.63 -1.86
CA GLN A 273 18.28 7.86 -1.04
C GLN A 273 18.04 8.99 -0.03
N SER A 274 17.17 9.95 -0.38
CA SER A 274 16.58 10.88 0.58
C SER A 274 15.20 11.40 0.20
N TRP A 275 14.48 11.81 1.23
CA TRP A 275 13.12 12.32 1.13
C TRP A 275 13.06 13.79 1.54
N LYS A 276 12.26 14.56 0.80
CA LYS A 276 11.90 15.94 1.11
C LYS A 276 10.43 15.97 1.50
N LYS A 277 10.11 16.54 2.67
CA LYS A 277 8.71 16.80 3.06
C LYS A 277 8.16 17.92 2.19
N VAL A 278 7.14 17.62 1.41
CA VAL A 278 6.50 18.51 0.44
C VAL A 278 5.02 18.75 0.76
N SER A 279 4.63 18.49 2.00
CA SER A 279 3.33 18.90 2.54
C SER A 279 3.12 20.41 2.43
N ASP A 280 1.89 20.82 2.14
CA ASP A 280 1.42 22.19 2.32
C ASP A 280 0.09 22.19 3.11
N PRO A 281 0.15 22.29 4.45
CA PRO A 281 -1.04 22.29 5.28
C PRO A 281 -2.04 23.42 4.97
N ASN A 282 -1.59 24.53 4.35
CA ASN A 282 -2.48 25.65 4.00
C ASN A 282 -3.45 25.29 2.87
N THR A 283 -3.07 24.35 2.00
CA THR A 283 -3.93 23.79 0.94
C THR A 283 -4.60 22.48 1.37
N GLY A 284 -4.42 22.07 2.64
CA GLY A 284 -4.91 20.83 3.20
C GLY A 284 -4.03 19.61 2.88
N VAL A 285 -2.96 19.77 2.11
CA VAL A 285 -2.03 18.68 1.75
C VAL A 285 -1.10 18.41 2.92
N ASN A 286 -1.46 17.45 3.76
CA ASN A 286 -0.60 17.00 4.85
C ASN A 286 -0.85 15.52 5.17
N PHE A 287 -2.09 15.21 5.56
CA PHE A 287 -2.51 13.86 5.88
C PHE A 287 -3.37 13.27 4.76
N GLY A 288 -3.18 12.00 4.48
CA GLY A 288 -3.93 11.19 3.51
C GLY A 288 -3.44 9.75 3.58
N PHE A 289 -3.89 8.87 2.69
CA PHE A 289 -3.30 7.53 2.55
C PHE A 289 -2.73 7.23 1.17
N PRO A 290 -3.42 7.51 0.06
CA PRO A 290 -2.89 7.18 -1.25
C PRO A 290 -1.97 8.28 -1.79
N VAL A 291 -1.10 7.89 -2.70
CA VAL A 291 -0.43 8.77 -3.64
C VAL A 291 -0.33 8.06 -4.99
N ALA A 292 -0.52 8.79 -6.09
CA ALA A 292 -0.31 8.33 -7.45
C ALA A 292 0.69 9.26 -8.14
N VAL A 293 1.51 8.72 -9.05
CA VAL A 293 2.54 9.45 -9.79
C VAL A 293 2.30 9.27 -11.28
N ASP A 294 2.56 10.32 -12.06
CA ASP A 294 2.46 10.24 -13.52
C ASP A 294 3.44 9.19 -14.07
N GLU A 295 3.02 8.49 -15.13
CA GLU A 295 3.79 7.40 -15.70
C GLU A 295 5.11 7.87 -16.34
N GLN A 296 5.19 9.13 -16.78
CA GLN A 296 6.28 9.69 -17.57
C GLN A 296 6.98 10.88 -16.89
N ASP A 297 6.25 11.66 -16.11
CA ASP A 297 6.78 12.81 -15.39
C ASP A 297 6.77 12.60 -13.87
N GLY A 298 7.92 12.23 -13.32
CA GLY A 298 8.06 11.93 -11.89
C GLY A 298 7.88 13.12 -10.96
N ARG A 299 7.76 14.34 -11.50
CA ARG A 299 7.43 15.56 -10.74
C ARG A 299 5.94 15.79 -10.58
N THR A 300 5.12 15.05 -11.34
CA THR A 300 3.66 15.13 -11.30
C THR A 300 3.08 14.02 -10.44
N ALA A 301 2.29 14.38 -9.43
CA ALA A 301 1.66 13.44 -8.52
C ALA A 301 0.30 13.93 -8.00
N TRP A 302 -0.53 12.98 -7.56
CA TRP A 302 -1.83 13.22 -6.98
C TRP A 302 -1.97 12.55 -5.62
N VAL A 303 -2.59 13.27 -4.68
CA VAL A 303 -2.98 12.74 -3.37
C VAL A 303 -4.45 13.04 -3.09
N VAL A 304 -5.05 12.30 -2.16
CA VAL A 304 -6.41 12.60 -1.66
C VAL A 304 -6.33 12.96 -0.17
N PRO A 305 -6.30 14.26 0.15
CA PRO A 305 -6.14 14.70 1.54
C PRO A 305 -7.36 14.40 2.42
N GLY A 306 -7.10 14.21 3.71
CA GLY A 306 -8.13 14.00 4.73
C GLY A 306 -7.65 14.43 6.12
N ARG A 307 -8.53 14.31 7.11
CA ARG A 307 -8.19 14.53 8.52
C ARG A 307 -7.61 13.25 9.13
N SER A 308 -6.61 13.41 10.00
CA SER A 308 -5.90 12.30 10.64
C SER A 308 -6.70 11.66 11.79
N ASP A 309 -5.99 11.07 12.75
CA ASP A 309 -6.40 10.11 13.78
C ASP A 309 -7.77 10.32 14.42
N ALA A 310 -8.06 11.53 14.90
CA ALA A 310 -9.26 11.77 15.71
C ALA A 310 -10.57 11.79 14.89
N GLN A 311 -10.50 11.94 13.56
CA GLN A 311 -11.69 12.17 12.74
C GLN A 311 -11.79 11.26 11.52
N ARG A 312 -10.67 11.00 10.82
CA ARG A 312 -10.62 10.13 9.62
C ARG A 312 -11.78 10.40 8.65
N MET A 313 -11.84 11.63 8.15
CA MET A 313 -12.87 12.13 7.22
C MET A 313 -12.30 13.24 6.33
N THR A 314 -13.11 13.74 5.39
CA THR A 314 -12.72 14.89 4.56
C THR A 314 -12.43 16.15 5.36
N ILE A 315 -11.68 17.08 4.77
CA ILE A 315 -11.40 18.40 5.35
C ILE A 315 -12.62 19.29 5.09
N ASP A 316 -13.18 19.84 6.17
CA ASP A 316 -14.30 20.78 6.16
C ASP A 316 -15.55 20.29 5.40
N GLY A 317 -15.73 18.97 5.32
CA GLY A 317 -16.86 18.33 4.66
C GLY A 317 -16.77 18.28 3.13
N GLY A 318 -15.63 18.67 2.54
CA GLY A 318 -15.41 18.70 1.09
C GLY A 318 -14.30 17.77 0.64
N LEU A 319 -14.61 16.93 -0.36
CA LEU A 319 -13.65 16.02 -0.99
C LEU A 319 -12.89 16.74 -2.11
N PHE A 320 -11.59 16.50 -2.20
CA PHE A 320 -10.76 16.98 -3.30
C PHE A 320 -9.57 16.07 -3.53
N VAL A 321 -9.04 16.09 -4.76
CA VAL A 321 -7.73 15.54 -5.10
C VAL A 321 -6.77 16.71 -5.21
N ALA A 322 -5.57 16.60 -4.65
CA ALA A 322 -4.52 17.60 -4.84
C ALA A 322 -3.53 17.09 -5.89
N ARG A 323 -3.19 17.93 -6.88
CA ARG A 323 -2.16 17.66 -7.88
C ARG A 323 -0.97 18.59 -7.67
N THR A 324 0.22 18.07 -7.87
CA THR A 324 1.44 18.85 -8.10
C THR A 324 2.01 18.48 -9.47
N GLU A 325 2.72 19.41 -10.11
CA GLU A 325 3.42 19.22 -11.38
C GLU A 325 4.90 19.69 -11.29
N ASP A 326 5.36 20.03 -10.09
CA ASP A 326 6.67 20.65 -9.87
C ASP A 326 7.52 19.95 -8.81
N GLY A 327 7.16 18.73 -8.42
CA GLY A 327 7.83 17.99 -7.35
C GLY A 327 7.38 18.41 -5.96
N GLY A 328 6.13 18.89 -5.83
CA GLY A 328 5.52 19.23 -4.54
C GLY A 328 5.90 20.62 -4.02
N GLN A 329 6.45 21.49 -4.87
CA GLN A 329 6.69 22.90 -4.52
C GLN A 329 5.37 23.67 -4.46
N SER A 330 4.38 23.27 -5.25
CA SER A 330 3.02 23.79 -5.19
C SER A 330 1.98 22.70 -5.41
N TRP A 331 0.77 22.94 -4.88
CA TRP A 331 -0.35 22.02 -4.95
C TRP A 331 -1.62 22.73 -5.41
N GLN A 332 -2.32 22.12 -6.37
CA GLN A 332 -3.61 22.56 -6.88
C GLN A 332 -4.72 21.64 -6.38
N ALA A 333 -5.76 22.21 -5.77
CA ALA A 333 -6.93 21.46 -5.35
C ALA A 333 -7.92 21.27 -6.51
N LEU A 334 -8.20 20.02 -6.85
CA LEU A 334 -9.10 19.59 -7.92
C LEU A 334 -10.43 19.11 -7.32
N ARG A 335 -11.49 19.87 -7.56
CA ARG A 335 -12.80 19.72 -6.89
C ARG A 335 -13.98 19.48 -7.83
N ASN A 336 -13.81 19.77 -9.12
CA ASN A 336 -14.93 19.81 -10.04
C ASN A 336 -15.57 18.41 -10.20
N GLY A 337 -16.84 18.27 -9.85
CA GLY A 337 -17.56 16.99 -9.85
C GLY A 337 -17.47 16.19 -8.54
N LEU A 338 -16.73 16.67 -7.53
CA LEU A 338 -16.63 16.05 -6.21
C LEU A 338 -17.54 16.74 -5.18
N PRO A 339 -18.09 16.02 -4.18
CA PRO A 339 -18.95 16.61 -3.15
C PRO A 339 -18.16 17.60 -2.27
N GLN A 340 -18.71 18.80 -2.10
CA GLN A 340 -18.09 19.88 -1.30
C GLN A 340 -18.76 20.10 0.07
N GLU A 341 -19.85 19.38 0.35
CA GLU A 341 -20.56 19.44 1.62
C GLU A 341 -20.96 18.03 2.04
N ASN A 342 -20.93 17.76 3.35
CA ASN A 342 -21.31 16.47 3.95
C ASN A 342 -20.59 15.24 3.33
N ALA A 343 -19.38 15.43 2.81
CA ALA A 343 -18.54 14.32 2.38
C ALA A 343 -17.86 13.68 3.60
N HIS A 344 -18.03 12.38 3.78
CA HIS A 344 -17.44 11.63 4.89
C HIS A 344 -16.40 10.61 4.42
N ASP A 345 -15.97 10.74 3.17
CA ASP A 345 -15.03 9.85 2.51
C ASP A 345 -13.65 9.90 3.16
N ILE A 346 -13.05 8.70 3.28
CA ILE A 346 -11.60 8.52 3.33
C ILE A 346 -11.22 7.61 2.18
N VAL A 347 -10.13 7.95 1.49
CA VAL A 347 -9.53 7.10 0.46
C VAL A 347 -8.36 6.38 1.10
N LEU A 348 -8.35 5.06 1.03
CA LEU A 348 -7.29 4.23 1.62
C LEU A 348 -6.10 4.11 0.67
N ARG A 349 -4.98 3.65 1.22
CA ARG A 349 -3.66 3.60 0.56
C ARG A 349 -3.63 3.00 -0.85
N HIS A 350 -4.41 1.94 -1.09
CA HIS A 350 -4.45 1.27 -2.40
C HIS A 350 -5.60 1.75 -3.29
N ALA A 351 -6.39 2.73 -2.83
CA ALA A 351 -7.67 3.08 -3.43
C ALA A 351 -7.61 4.33 -4.32
N LEU A 352 -6.43 4.67 -4.85
CA LEU A 352 -6.21 5.64 -5.93
C LEU A 352 -5.28 4.97 -6.94
N ASP A 353 -5.54 5.19 -8.22
CA ASP A 353 -4.67 4.75 -9.31
C ASP A 353 -4.73 5.71 -10.50
N VAL A 354 -3.68 5.68 -11.32
CA VAL A 354 -3.52 6.51 -12.53
C VAL A 354 -3.02 5.66 -13.70
N SER A 355 -3.54 5.93 -14.91
CA SER A 355 -3.08 5.32 -16.15
C SER A 355 -3.29 6.29 -17.31
N GLY A 356 -2.21 6.82 -17.88
CA GLY A 356 -2.27 7.97 -18.79
C GLY A 356 -3.02 9.15 -18.17
N ASP A 357 -4.04 9.65 -18.85
CA ASP A 357 -4.86 10.78 -18.35
C ASP A 357 -5.98 10.37 -17.39
N CYS A 358 -6.17 9.07 -17.16
CA CYS A 358 -7.24 8.56 -16.31
C CYS A 358 -6.78 8.45 -14.84
N LEU A 359 -7.58 8.97 -13.91
CA LEU A 359 -7.44 8.73 -12.48
C LEU A 359 -8.72 8.15 -11.92
N CYS A 360 -8.61 7.12 -11.08
CA CYS A 360 -9.76 6.59 -10.36
C CYS A 360 -9.43 6.41 -8.89
N PHE A 361 -10.39 6.75 -8.03
CA PHE A 361 -10.29 6.45 -6.62
C PHE A 361 -11.61 5.97 -6.03
N GLY A 362 -11.51 5.24 -4.93
CA GLY A 362 -12.64 4.69 -4.18
C GLY A 362 -12.52 4.98 -2.69
N SER A 363 -13.65 5.16 -2.01
CA SER A 363 -13.67 5.54 -0.60
C SER A 363 -14.19 4.46 0.34
N THR A 364 -13.92 4.66 1.62
CA THR A 364 -14.43 3.86 2.73
C THR A 364 -15.95 3.90 2.89
N THR A 365 -16.63 4.89 2.29
CA THR A 365 -18.09 5.02 2.28
C THR A 365 -18.73 4.34 1.06
N GLY A 366 -17.93 3.78 0.15
CA GLY A 366 -18.45 3.06 -1.03
C GLY A 366 -18.68 3.93 -2.26
N ASN A 367 -18.10 5.14 -2.28
CA ASN A 367 -18.13 6.02 -3.44
C ASN A 367 -16.92 5.73 -4.34
N ALA A 368 -17.12 5.69 -5.66
CA ALA A 368 -16.06 5.59 -6.65
C ALA A 368 -16.13 6.76 -7.64
N TYR A 369 -15.00 7.41 -7.88
CA TYR A 369 -14.88 8.56 -8.77
C TYR A 369 -13.81 8.32 -9.83
N LEU A 370 -14.04 8.84 -11.03
CA LEU A 370 -13.14 8.73 -12.17
C LEU A 370 -12.96 10.11 -12.80
N SER A 371 -11.74 10.42 -13.19
CA SER A 371 -11.39 11.51 -14.10
C SER A 371 -10.72 10.89 -15.33
N GLU A 372 -11.04 11.42 -16.51
CA GLU A 372 -10.38 11.06 -17.78
C GLU A 372 -9.55 12.22 -18.35
N ASP A 373 -9.26 13.22 -17.51
CA ASP A 373 -8.62 14.49 -17.85
C ASP A 373 -7.64 14.95 -16.75
N ARG A 374 -6.85 14.02 -16.20
CA ARG A 374 -5.78 14.30 -15.22
C ARG A 374 -6.26 14.95 -13.92
N GLY A 375 -7.52 14.71 -13.56
CA GLY A 375 -8.18 15.18 -12.35
C GLY A 375 -8.94 16.50 -12.51
N GLU A 376 -8.97 17.11 -13.70
CA GLU A 376 -9.65 18.39 -13.91
C GLU A 376 -11.16 18.30 -13.70
N THR A 377 -11.78 17.20 -14.13
CA THR A 377 -13.20 16.90 -13.89
C THR A 377 -13.42 15.47 -13.41
N TRP A 378 -14.34 15.30 -12.47
CA TRP A 378 -14.67 14.01 -11.87
C TRP A 378 -16.10 13.58 -12.17
N GLN A 379 -16.27 12.33 -12.57
CA GLN A 379 -17.56 11.64 -12.64
C GLN A 379 -17.68 10.64 -11.49
N CYS A 380 -18.85 10.61 -10.85
CA CYS A 380 -19.19 9.57 -9.89
C CYS A 380 -19.62 8.30 -10.64
N LEU A 381 -18.89 7.19 -10.44
CA LEU A 381 -19.22 5.87 -11.00
C LEU A 381 -20.31 5.16 -10.19
N GLY A 382 -20.44 5.51 -8.90
CA GLY A 382 -21.47 5.00 -8.00
C GLY A 382 -21.19 5.34 -6.55
N ASN A 383 -22.24 5.42 -5.73
CA ASN A 383 -22.20 5.76 -4.30
C ASN A 383 -22.63 4.61 -3.37
N ASN A 384 -22.91 3.44 -3.95
CA ASN A 384 -23.47 2.29 -3.22
C ASN A 384 -22.60 1.04 -3.37
N PHE A 385 -21.33 1.21 -3.73
CA PHE A 385 -20.41 0.09 -3.64
C PHE A 385 -20.18 -0.25 -2.16
N PRO A 386 -19.77 -1.48 -1.84
CA PRO A 386 -19.20 -1.75 -0.53
C PRO A 386 -17.97 -0.87 -0.30
N PRO A 387 -17.56 -0.60 0.97
CA PRO A 387 -16.32 0.11 1.27
C PRO A 387 -15.16 -0.38 0.42
N ILE A 388 -14.48 0.55 -0.26
CA ILE A 388 -13.47 0.23 -1.27
C ILE A 388 -12.09 0.26 -0.59
N TYR A 389 -11.33 -0.82 -0.77
CA TYR A 389 -10.00 -1.00 -0.21
C TYR A 389 -8.90 -0.74 -1.24
N SER A 390 -9.15 -1.07 -2.51
CA SER A 390 -8.20 -0.86 -3.60
C SER A 390 -8.89 -0.51 -4.92
N VAL A 391 -8.17 0.22 -5.77
CA VAL A 391 -8.56 0.57 -7.14
C VAL A 391 -7.37 0.28 -8.05
N ARG A 392 -7.57 -0.42 -9.17
CA ARG A 392 -6.57 -0.57 -10.22
C ARG A 392 -7.17 -0.31 -11.59
N LEU A 393 -6.48 0.52 -12.38
CA LEU A 393 -6.78 0.78 -13.78
C LEU A 393 -6.10 -0.32 -14.61
N GLY A 394 -6.86 -0.97 -15.49
CA GLY A 394 -6.45 -2.15 -16.23
C GLY A 394 -6.65 -2.07 -17.74
#